data_AF-A0A3A9FI57-F1
#
_entry.id   AF-A0A3A9FI57-F1
#
_cell.length_a   1.000
_cell.length_b   1.000
_cell.length_c   1.000
_cell.angle_alpha   90.00
_cell.angle_beta   90.00
_cell.angle_gamma   90.00
#
_symmetry.space_group_name_H-M   'P 1'
#
loop_
_entity.id
_entity.type
_entity.pdbx_description
1 polymer ?
#
loop_
_entity_poly.entity_id
_entity_poly.type
_entity_poly.pdbx_seq_one_letter_code
_entity_poly.pdbx_strand_id
1 'polypeptide(L)'
;MKRKVLSAILCFSMAGMLFAGCGNNQAAPAATEPADDANTEAEEPAADAQAQAPTKSEDNEGMMVYLVSKGFQHQYWQAVWQGAQEKAEELGVEVQMQGPDTESDIAQQVQMLNTAIQLQPDAIGLAA
;
A
#
# COMPACT_ATOMS: atom_id res chain seq x y z
N MET A 1 -33.47 33.31 10.02
CA MET A 1 -34.17 32.07 9.59
C MET A 1 -34.24 31.86 8.06
N LYS A 2 -33.66 32.74 7.22
CA LYS A 2 -33.64 32.57 5.75
C LYS A 2 -32.39 31.87 5.19
N ARG A 3 -31.37 31.63 6.01
CA ARG A 3 -30.12 30.92 5.62
C ARG A 3 -30.18 29.40 5.79
N LYS A 4 -31.18 28.90 6.51
CA LYS A 4 -31.37 27.45 6.76
C LYS A 4 -32.29 26.77 5.73
N VAL A 5 -32.93 27.56 4.86
CA VAL A 5 -33.78 27.07 3.75
C VAL A 5 -32.97 26.89 2.45
N LEU A 6 -31.78 27.50 2.36
CA LEU A 6 -30.95 27.43 1.15
C LEU A 6 -30.07 26.16 1.06
N SER A 7 -29.72 25.54 2.19
CA SER A 7 -28.87 24.32 2.21
C SER A 7 -29.64 23.01 2.09
N ALA A 8 -30.97 23.00 2.17
CA ALA A 8 -31.76 21.78 2.07
C ALA A 8 -32.15 21.39 0.62
N ILE A 9 -31.79 22.21 -0.37
CA ILE A 9 -32.10 21.98 -1.80
C ILE A 9 -30.90 21.37 -2.56
N LEU A 10 -29.69 21.37 -1.97
CA LEU A 10 -28.47 20.88 -2.64
C LEU A 10 -28.28 19.35 -2.56
N CYS A 11 -29.06 18.63 -1.74
CA CYS A 11 -28.83 17.21 -1.47
C CYS A 11 -29.71 16.23 -2.27
N PHE A 12 -30.45 16.69 -3.30
CA PHE A 12 -31.39 15.84 -4.04
C PHE A 12 -31.09 15.65 -5.54
N SER A 13 -29.89 16.02 -6.01
CA SER A 13 -29.58 16.00 -7.46
C SER A 13 -28.28 15.28 -7.83
N MET A 14 -27.94 14.18 -7.16
CA MET A 14 -26.80 13.35 -7.58
C MET A 14 -27.13 11.85 -7.55
N ALA A 15 -28.39 11.51 -7.79
CA ALA A 15 -28.82 10.16 -8.13
C ALA A 15 -29.37 10.19 -9.55
N GLY A 16 -28.55 9.78 -10.52
CA GLY A 16 -29.00 9.47 -11.86
C GLY A 16 -28.04 9.89 -12.97
N MET A 17 -27.72 8.93 -13.85
CA MET A 17 -26.99 9.04 -15.12
C MET A 17 -25.45 8.99 -14.90
N LEU A 18 -24.67 8.06 -15.47
CA LEU A 18 -24.74 7.44 -16.79
C LEU A 18 -23.98 6.09 -16.81
N PHE A 19 -24.70 4.99 -17.02
CA PHE A 19 -24.20 3.84 -17.78
C PHE A 19 -24.42 4.16 -19.26
N ALA A 20 -23.35 4.56 -19.97
CA ALA A 20 -23.21 4.67 -21.44
C ALA A 20 -21.96 5.56 -21.68
N GLY A 21 -20.98 5.26 -22.50
CA GLY A 21 -20.74 4.19 -23.47
C GLY A 21 -19.42 4.55 -24.16
N CYS A 22 -18.72 3.55 -24.71
CA CYS A 22 -17.63 3.77 -25.65
C CYS A 22 -18.12 4.58 -26.86
N GLY A 23 -17.31 5.50 -27.38
CA GLY A 23 -17.58 6.08 -28.70
C GLY A 23 -16.72 7.26 -29.13
N ASN A 24 -15.88 6.99 -30.14
CA ASN A 24 -15.38 7.90 -31.19
C ASN A 24 -14.22 8.86 -30.85
N ASN A 25 -13.02 8.66 -31.42
CA ASN A 25 -12.61 8.91 -32.82
C ASN A 25 -12.23 10.38 -33.05
N GLN A 26 -10.93 10.66 -32.99
CA GLN A 26 -10.31 11.79 -33.65
C GLN A 26 -9.23 11.27 -34.59
N ALA A 27 -9.40 11.58 -35.88
CA ALA A 27 -8.52 11.18 -36.98
C ALA A 27 -7.36 12.18 -37.17
N ALA A 28 -6.13 11.64 -37.18
CA ALA A 28 -4.98 11.82 -38.11
C ALA A 28 -4.40 13.25 -38.38
N PRO A 29 -3.07 13.39 -38.66
CA PRO A 29 -2.26 12.65 -39.67
C PRO A 29 -1.05 11.89 -39.05
N ALA A 30 -0.70 10.65 -39.46
CA ALA A 30 -0.01 10.20 -40.69
C ALA A 30 1.35 10.92 -40.92
N ALA A 31 2.51 10.28 -41.09
CA ALA A 31 2.92 8.87 -41.14
C ALA A 31 4.46 8.80 -41.08
N THR A 32 5.04 7.69 -40.58
CA THR A 32 6.08 6.86 -41.23
C THR A 32 6.56 5.77 -40.26
N GLU A 33 6.27 4.51 -40.60
CA GLU A 33 6.85 3.27 -40.06
C GLU A 33 8.27 3.02 -40.65
N PRO A 34 8.99 1.88 -40.40
CA PRO A 34 8.76 0.74 -39.48
C PRO A 34 10.01 0.30 -38.68
N ALA A 35 9.79 -0.57 -37.68
CA ALA A 35 10.50 -1.85 -37.46
C ALA A 35 10.13 -2.33 -36.04
N ASP A 36 9.29 -3.37 -35.91
CA ASP A 36 9.72 -4.78 -35.84
C ASP A 36 10.34 -5.09 -34.47
N ASP A 37 9.53 -5.64 -33.55
CA ASP A 37 9.89 -6.88 -32.85
C ASP A 37 8.64 -7.43 -32.16
N ALA A 38 8.15 -8.52 -32.74
CA ALA A 38 7.16 -9.37 -32.12
C ALA A 38 7.88 -10.26 -31.09
N ASN A 39 7.55 -10.11 -29.81
CA ASN A 39 7.53 -11.28 -28.94
C ASN A 39 6.39 -11.19 -27.92
N THR A 40 5.35 -11.98 -28.23
CA THR A 40 4.32 -12.41 -27.31
C THR A 40 4.90 -13.51 -26.44
N GLU A 41 5.00 -13.27 -25.15
CA GLU A 41 4.79 -14.35 -24.19
C GLU A 41 4.13 -13.79 -22.93
N ALA A 42 2.86 -14.16 -22.78
CA ALA A 42 2.16 -14.07 -21.54
C ALA A 42 2.72 -15.14 -20.60
N GLU A 43 3.25 -14.73 -19.46
CA GLU A 43 3.36 -15.58 -18.29
C GLU A 43 2.72 -14.84 -17.11
N GLU A 44 1.47 -15.20 -16.84
CA GLU A 44 0.96 -15.21 -15.47
C GLU A 44 1.81 -16.20 -14.67
N PRO A 45 2.40 -15.84 -13.53
CA PRO A 45 2.59 -16.82 -12.49
C PRO A 45 1.22 -16.99 -11.82
N ALA A 46 0.52 -18.04 -12.23
CA ALA A 46 -0.41 -18.74 -11.36
C ALA A 46 0.41 -19.27 -10.16
N ALA A 47 0.46 -18.50 -9.08
CA ALA A 47 0.84 -19.00 -7.78
C ALA A 47 -0.44 -19.21 -6.98
N ASP A 48 -0.95 -20.44 -7.06
CA ASP A 48 -1.86 -21.05 -6.08
C ASP A 48 -1.13 -21.09 -4.73
N ALA A 49 -1.03 -19.92 -4.08
CA ALA A 49 -0.76 -19.84 -2.66
C ALA A 49 -2.14 -19.86 -2.01
N GLN A 50 -2.61 -21.05 -1.65
CA GLN A 50 -3.67 -21.19 -0.67
C GLN A 50 -3.25 -20.37 0.56
N ALA A 51 -3.78 -19.16 0.64
CA ALA A 51 -3.73 -18.32 1.81
C ALA A 51 -4.50 -19.08 2.89
N GLN A 52 -3.77 -19.88 3.67
CA GLN A 52 -4.28 -20.33 4.95
C GLN A 52 -4.62 -19.05 5.71
N ALA A 53 -5.92 -18.85 5.95
CA ALA A 53 -6.38 -17.73 6.73
C ALA A 53 -5.62 -17.78 8.07
N PRO A 54 -4.96 -16.69 8.47
CA PRO A 54 -4.31 -16.63 9.77
C PRO A 54 -5.37 -16.94 10.83
N THR A 55 -5.13 -17.97 11.63
CA THR A 55 -5.94 -18.18 12.81
C THR A 55 -5.25 -17.42 13.94
N LYS A 56 -6.00 -16.55 14.62
CA LYS A 56 -5.54 -15.87 15.81
C LYS A 56 -5.22 -16.94 16.87
N SER A 57 -3.94 -17.24 17.07
CA SER A 57 -3.48 -18.15 18.13
C SER A 57 -3.21 -17.36 19.40
N GLU A 58 -3.77 -17.79 20.53
CA GLU A 58 -3.60 -17.15 21.84
C GLU A 58 -2.11 -17.07 22.27
N ASP A 59 -1.25 -17.93 21.73
CA ASP A 59 0.19 -17.93 22.00
C ASP A 59 0.94 -16.70 21.44
N ASN A 60 0.34 -15.94 20.52
CA ASN A 60 0.99 -14.75 19.92
C ASN A 60 0.67 -13.45 20.67
N GLU A 61 -0.26 -13.47 21.62
CA GLU A 61 -0.72 -12.25 22.29
C GLU A 61 0.43 -11.61 23.08
N GLY A 62 0.75 -10.36 22.72
CA GLY A 62 1.83 -9.60 23.36
C GLY A 62 3.22 -9.76 22.72
N MET A 63 3.36 -10.51 21.63
CA MET A 63 4.62 -10.46 20.85
C MET A 63 4.76 -9.11 20.15
N MET A 64 5.98 -8.60 20.11
CA MET A 64 6.34 -7.32 19.51
C MET A 64 7.25 -7.51 18.29
N VAL A 65 6.83 -6.97 17.15
CA VAL A 65 7.62 -6.93 15.91
C VAL A 65 8.03 -5.50 15.58
N TYR A 66 9.32 -5.26 15.38
CA TYR A 66 9.84 -3.95 15.00
C TYR A 66 10.30 -3.94 13.54
N LEU A 67 9.76 -3.03 12.74
CA LEU A 67 10.13 -2.87 11.33
C LEU A 67 11.04 -1.65 11.15
N VAL A 68 12.16 -1.84 10.47
CA VAL A 68 13.08 -0.78 10.05
C VAL A 68 13.12 -0.74 8.53
N SER A 69 12.44 0.24 7.94
CA SER A 69 12.35 0.40 6.48
C SER A 69 13.46 1.28 5.92
N LYS A 70 13.51 1.44 4.59
CA LYS A 70 14.40 2.39 3.91
C LYS A 70 13.90 3.83 3.98
N GLY A 71 12.72 4.07 4.51
CA GLY A 71 12.17 5.39 4.72
C GLY A 71 10.71 5.31 5.12
N PHE A 72 10.13 6.44 5.52
CA PHE A 72 8.71 6.48 5.91
C PHE A 72 7.90 7.59 5.23
N GLN A 73 8.54 8.37 4.35
CA GLN A 73 7.89 9.50 3.69
C GLN A 73 7.14 9.12 2.41
N HIS A 74 7.56 8.03 1.75
CA HIS A 74 6.96 7.59 0.48
C HIS A 74 5.71 6.73 0.69
N GLN A 75 4.72 6.85 -0.20
CA GLN A 75 3.46 6.09 -0.13
C GLN A 75 3.67 4.58 -0.18
N TYR A 76 4.73 4.12 -0.84
CA TYR A 76 5.14 2.71 -0.83
C TYR A 76 5.31 2.19 0.61
N TRP A 77 6.07 2.90 1.44
CA TRP A 77 6.33 2.50 2.82
C TRP A 77 5.11 2.66 3.73
N GLN A 78 4.19 3.58 3.41
CA GLN A 78 2.90 3.70 4.10
C GLN A 78 1.98 2.51 3.79
N ALA A 79 1.96 2.03 2.55
CA ALA A 79 1.22 0.83 2.18
C ALA A 79 1.80 -0.44 2.85
N VAL A 80 3.13 -0.56 2.91
CA VAL A 80 3.81 -1.62 3.67
C VAL A 80 3.41 -1.56 5.15
N TRP A 81 3.41 -0.37 5.74
CA TRP A 81 3.00 -0.16 7.12
C TRP A 81 1.54 -0.54 7.39
N GLN A 82 0.64 -0.16 6.48
CA GLN A 82 -0.77 -0.52 6.56
C GLN A 82 -0.94 -2.05 6.56
N GLY A 83 -0.33 -2.76 5.60
CA GLY A 83 -0.42 -4.22 5.54
C GLY A 83 0.19 -4.91 6.77
N ALA A 84 1.28 -4.36 7.32
CA ALA A 84 1.86 -4.85 8.56
C ALA A 84 0.91 -4.70 9.76
N GLN A 85 0.26 -3.54 9.90
CA GLN A 85 -0.72 -3.30 10.97
C GLN A 85 -1.96 -4.19 10.84
N GLU A 86 -2.53 -4.29 9.63
CA GLU A 86 -3.69 -5.16 9.38
C GLU A 86 -3.37 -6.60 9.79
N LYS A 87 -2.18 -7.10 9.41
CA LYS A 87 -1.77 -8.46 9.78
C LYS A 87 -1.49 -8.60 11.28
N ALA A 88 -0.91 -7.57 11.89
CA ALA A 88 -0.61 -7.56 13.31
C ALA A 88 -1.90 -7.66 14.14
N GLU A 89 -2.94 -6.93 13.75
CA GLU A 89 -4.27 -6.99 14.37
C GLU A 89 -4.91 -8.39 14.23
N GLU A 90 -4.88 -8.99 13.04
CA GLU A 90 -5.37 -10.35 12.80
C GLU A 90 -4.70 -11.39 13.71
N LEU A 91 -3.39 -11.22 13.96
CA LEU A 91 -2.55 -12.16 14.71
C LEU A 91 -2.47 -11.86 16.21
N GLY A 92 -2.93 -10.69 16.67
CA GLY A 92 -2.80 -10.27 18.07
C GLY A 92 -1.37 -9.88 18.48
N VAL A 93 -0.53 -9.47 17.52
CA VAL A 93 0.85 -9.01 17.77
C VAL A 93 0.91 -7.49 17.73
N GLU A 94 1.84 -6.92 18.49
CA GLU A 94 2.19 -5.51 18.41
C GLU A 94 3.20 -5.30 17.29
N VAL A 95 3.04 -4.22 16.52
CA VAL A 95 4.00 -3.84 15.49
C VAL A 95 4.34 -2.36 15.58
N GLN A 96 5.62 -2.03 15.40
CA GLN A 96 6.08 -0.64 15.19
C GLN A 96 6.95 -0.58 13.94
N MET A 97 6.99 0.60 13.31
CA MET A 97 7.82 0.83 12.15
C MET A 97 8.51 2.19 12.24
N GLN A 98 9.77 2.21 11.83
CA GLN A 98 10.54 3.43 11.61
C GLN A 98 11.31 3.33 10.30
N GLY A 99 11.69 4.46 9.73
CA GLY A 99 12.57 4.53 8.58
C GLY A 99 13.28 5.88 8.55
N PRO A 100 14.45 5.95 7.90
CA PRO A 100 15.20 7.18 7.82
C PRO A 100 14.49 8.26 6.98
N ASP A 101 15.01 9.48 7.03
CA ASP A 101 14.50 10.64 6.31
C ASP A 101 14.60 10.44 4.78
N THR A 102 15.65 9.78 4.32
CA THR A 102 15.85 9.42 2.91
C THR A 102 16.37 8.00 2.77
N GLU A 103 16.09 7.35 1.64
CA GLU A 103 16.59 5.99 1.37
C GLU A 103 18.11 5.87 1.30
N SER A 104 18.80 7.00 1.09
CA SER A 104 20.26 7.08 1.10
C SER A 104 20.85 7.29 2.49
N ASP A 105 20.06 7.61 3.52
CA ASP A 105 20.57 7.84 4.87
C ASP A 105 20.76 6.53 5.64
N ILE A 106 21.77 5.78 5.21
CA ILE A 106 22.15 4.48 5.78
C ILE A 106 22.57 4.65 7.26
N ALA A 107 23.24 5.74 7.61
CA ALA A 107 23.71 5.97 8.97
C ALA A 107 22.53 6.09 9.95
N GLN A 108 21.50 6.85 9.57
CA GLN A 108 20.29 6.98 10.37
C GLN A 108 19.53 5.65 10.44
N GLN A 109 19.43 4.89 9.34
CA GLN A 109 18.82 3.56 9.35
C GLN A 109 19.54 2.58 10.30
N VAL A 110 20.87 2.60 10.33
CA VAL A 110 21.68 1.78 11.25
C VAL A 110 21.45 2.19 12.70
N GLN A 111 21.36 3.49 12.99
CA GLN A 111 21.02 3.97 14.34
C GLN A 111 19.63 3.51 14.78
N MET A 112 18.65 3.63 13.89
CA MET A 112 17.29 3.13 14.10
C MET A 112 17.28 1.63 14.38
N LEU A 113 18.00 0.83 13.59
CA LEU A 113 18.15 -0.61 13.82
C LEU A 113 18.77 -0.91 15.21
N ASN A 114 19.82 -0.20 15.59
CA ASN A 114 20.44 -0.37 16.90
C ASN A 114 19.49 -0.01 18.06
N THR A 115 18.63 0.99 17.88
CA THR A 115 17.56 1.32 18.83
C THR A 115 16.54 0.19 18.90
N ALA A 116 16.11 -0.36 17.76
CA ALA A 116 15.18 -1.49 17.72
C ALA A 116 15.76 -2.72 18.44
N ILE A 117 17.05 -3.03 18.26
CA ILE A 117 17.73 -4.12 18.98
C ILE A 117 17.70 -3.92 20.50
N GLN A 118 17.90 -2.68 20.97
CA GLN A 118 17.89 -2.36 22.40
C GLN A 118 16.50 -2.47 23.04
N LEU A 119 15.43 -2.32 22.25
CA LEU A 119 14.06 -2.56 22.72
C LEU A 119 13.75 -4.04 22.93
N GLN A 120 14.63 -4.95 22.49
CA GLN A 120 14.49 -6.40 22.58
C GLN A 120 13.10 -6.91 22.12
N PRO A 121 12.61 -6.53 20.93
CA PRO A 121 11.38 -7.09 20.38
C PRO A 121 11.58 -8.59 20.07
N ASP A 122 10.47 -9.32 19.93
CA ASP A 122 10.51 -10.74 19.54
C ASP A 122 11.04 -10.93 18.13
N ALA A 123 10.83 -9.95 17.24
CA ALA A 123 11.41 -9.95 15.90
C ALA A 123 11.73 -8.54 15.38
N ILE A 124 12.72 -8.46 14.50
CA ILE A 124 13.04 -7.26 13.73
C ILE A 124 12.99 -7.59 12.23
N GLY A 125 12.18 -6.84 11.49
CA GLY A 125 12.20 -6.83 10.03
C GLY A 125 13.02 -5.64 9.51
N LEU A 126 14.07 -5.89 8.73
CA LEU A 126 14.88 -4.85 8.11
C LEU A 126 14.70 -4.88 6.59
N ALA A 127 14.34 -3.74 5.98
CA ALA A 127 14.43 -3.58 4.53
C ALA A 127 15.73 -2.85 4.16
N ALA A 128 16.57 -3.49 3.34
CA ALA A 128 17.90 -3.00 2.96
C ALA A 128 17.99 -2.69 1.46
#